data_AF-A0A2A9NTW7-F1
#
_entry.id   AF-A0A2A9NTW7-F1
#
_cell.length_a   1.000
_cell.length_b   1.000
_cell.length_c   1.000
_cell.angle_alpha   90.00
_cell.angle_beta   90.00
_cell.angle_gamma   90.00
#
_symmetry.space_group_name_H-M   'P 1'
#
loop_
_entity.id
_entity.type
_entity.pdbx_description
1 polymer ?
#
loop_
_entity_poly.entity_id
_entity_poly.type
_entity_poly.pdbx_seq_one_letter_code
_entity_poly.pdbx_strand_id
1 'polypeptide(L)'
;MPILQIAAAVLVVIACARSSRAQTSLYIPGFNPQPVSGDILGVGPGDRTTWALHEGRPTGTESAQSGFVGTATLVEGPDDASLTYANSEVGFTIGEVCTFSDGWAVCTIVAAESTQVQTEAMVSVPVQVSTPTLTPSGPSPPNSATHTTSALLSSASGEFGPSTSSNIPAASTSSARRGKTFTNYFMLSAFLLLAILI
;
A
#
# COMPACT_ATOMS: atom_id res chain seq x y z
N MET A 1 -46.96 10.18 29.70
CA MET A 1 -45.90 11.05 29.15
C MET A 1 -44.48 10.45 29.11
N PRO A 2 -44.04 9.47 29.94
CA PRO A 2 -42.66 8.97 29.86
C PRO A 2 -42.38 8.05 28.64
N ILE A 3 -43.41 7.38 28.12
CA ILE A 3 -43.28 6.44 26.98
C ILE A 3 -42.85 7.16 25.68
N LEU A 4 -43.30 8.40 25.47
CA LEU A 4 -42.94 9.19 24.28
C LEU A 4 -41.47 9.64 24.29
N GLN A 5 -40.93 9.94 25.49
CA GLN A 5 -39.52 10.32 25.67
C GLN A 5 -38.56 9.15 25.41
N ILE A 6 -38.93 7.94 25.87
CA ILE A 6 -38.13 6.73 25.65
C ILE A 6 -38.09 6.38 24.15
N ALA A 7 -39.23 6.46 23.45
CA ALA A 7 -39.29 6.18 22.02
C ALA A 7 -38.43 7.15 21.19
N ALA A 8 -38.44 8.45 21.52
CA ALA A 8 -37.61 9.44 20.84
C ALA A 8 -36.11 9.23 21.06
N ALA A 9 -35.70 8.89 22.29
CA ALA A 9 -34.29 8.61 22.60
C ALA A 9 -33.75 7.38 21.85
N VAL A 10 -34.55 6.31 21.74
CA VAL A 10 -34.16 5.09 21.02
C VAL A 10 -33.97 5.36 19.52
N LEU A 11 -34.84 6.19 18.92
CA LEU A 11 -34.78 6.48 17.48
C LEU A 11 -33.54 7.32 17.11
N VAL A 12 -33.11 8.22 18.00
CA VAL A 12 -31.86 9.01 17.83
C VAL A 12 -30.62 8.11 17.92
N VAL A 13 -30.57 7.17 18.87
CA VAL A 13 -29.43 6.24 19.03
C VAL A 13 -29.27 5.34 17.81
N ILE A 14 -30.37 4.85 17.21
CA ILE A 14 -30.34 4.02 16.00
C ILE A 14 -29.86 4.82 14.77
N ALA A 15 -30.18 6.12 14.70
CA ALA A 15 -29.74 6.99 13.60
C ALA A 15 -28.23 7.27 13.66
N CYS A 16 -27.66 7.46 14.85
CA CYS A 16 -26.21 7.71 15.01
C CYS A 16 -25.34 6.47 14.75
N ALA A 17 -25.87 5.25 14.89
CA ALA A 17 -25.12 4.02 14.71
C ALA A 17 -24.78 3.66 13.24
N ARG A 18 -25.30 4.41 12.25
CA ARG A 18 -25.25 4.02 10.83
C ARG A 18 -24.15 4.65 9.97
N SER A 19 -23.22 5.40 10.54
CA SER A 19 -22.25 6.17 9.71
C SER A 19 -20.80 6.08 10.15
N SER A 20 -20.37 4.97 10.77
CA SER A 20 -18.95 4.65 10.86
C SER A 20 -18.45 4.16 9.50
N ARG A 21 -18.02 5.07 8.62
CA ARG A 21 -17.13 4.67 7.51
C ARG A 21 -15.82 4.23 8.13
N ALA A 22 -15.38 3.01 7.83
CA ALA A 22 -14.06 2.57 8.25
C ALA A 22 -13.02 3.41 7.51
N GLN A 23 -12.39 4.33 8.23
CA GLN A 23 -11.19 5.01 7.75
C GLN A 23 -10.00 4.27 8.36
N THR A 24 -9.04 3.94 7.52
CA THR A 24 -7.75 3.41 7.95
C THR A 24 -6.66 4.37 7.51
N SER A 25 -5.47 4.26 8.11
CA SER A 25 -4.30 5.01 7.70
C SER A 25 -3.31 4.02 7.12
N LEU A 26 -2.94 4.19 5.85
CA LEU A 26 -1.98 3.31 5.16
C LEU A 26 -0.75 4.12 4.79
N TYR A 27 0.42 3.52 4.86
CA TYR A 27 1.60 4.07 4.20
C TYR A 27 1.58 3.66 2.71
N ILE A 28 1.64 4.64 1.81
CA ILE A 28 1.65 4.41 0.37
C ILE A 28 2.99 4.95 -0.17
N PRO A 29 3.90 4.07 -0.62
CA PRO A 29 5.21 4.47 -1.14
C PRO A 29 5.12 5.49 -2.28
N GLY A 30 5.99 6.50 -2.26
CA GLY A 30 6.12 7.50 -3.33
C GLY A 30 4.88 8.39 -3.53
N PHE A 31 3.89 8.29 -2.65
CA PHE A 31 2.61 8.99 -2.79
C PHE A 31 2.57 10.29 -2.00
N ASN A 32 2.16 11.37 -2.67
CA ASN A 32 1.82 12.62 -1.98
C ASN A 32 0.46 12.45 -1.28
N PRO A 33 0.27 12.91 -0.03
CA PRO A 33 -1.03 12.84 0.65
C PRO A 33 -2.18 13.43 -0.18
N GLN A 34 -3.06 12.55 -0.64
CA GLN A 34 -4.27 12.87 -1.37
C GLN A 34 -5.38 11.87 -1.00
N PRO A 35 -6.66 12.18 -1.26
CA PRO A 35 -7.74 11.22 -1.01
C PRO A 35 -7.54 9.94 -1.82
N VAL A 36 -7.41 8.80 -1.14
CA VAL A 36 -7.33 7.46 -1.74
C VAL A 36 -8.43 6.60 -1.14
N SER A 37 -9.02 5.74 -1.97
CA SER A 37 -9.93 4.70 -1.52
C SER A 37 -9.28 3.34 -1.71
N GLY A 38 -9.65 2.38 -0.86
CA GLY A 38 -9.03 1.06 -0.85
C GLY A 38 -10.02 -0.04 -0.52
N ASP A 39 -9.87 -1.17 -1.21
CA ASP A 39 -10.60 -2.41 -0.92
C ASP A 39 -9.63 -3.45 -0.34
N ILE A 40 -10.03 -4.13 0.73
CA ILE A 40 -9.24 -5.23 1.29
C ILE A 40 -9.42 -6.45 0.40
N LEU A 41 -8.34 -6.90 -0.24
CA LEU A 41 -8.31 -8.13 -1.03
C LEU A 41 -8.09 -9.36 -0.16
N GLY A 42 -7.39 -9.21 0.96
CA GLY A 42 -7.16 -10.29 1.92
C GLY A 42 -6.15 -9.93 3.00
N VAL A 43 -6.13 -10.73 4.06
CA VAL A 43 -5.12 -10.69 5.11
C VAL A 43 -4.29 -11.96 5.02
N GLY A 44 -3.00 -11.80 4.74
CA GLY A 44 -2.03 -12.88 4.60
C GLY A 44 -1.36 -13.26 5.92
N PRO A 45 -0.43 -14.23 5.90
CA PRO A 45 0.39 -14.57 7.05
C PRO A 45 1.30 -13.41 7.46
N GLY A 46 1.58 -13.29 8.76
CA GLY A 46 2.46 -12.25 9.31
C GLY A 46 1.84 -10.85 9.34
N ASP A 47 0.53 -10.76 9.54
CA ASP A 47 -0.23 -9.51 9.64
C ASP A 47 -0.15 -8.59 8.41
N ARG A 48 0.19 -9.17 7.24
CA ARG A 48 0.22 -8.44 5.97
C ARG A 48 -1.18 -8.32 5.38
N THR A 49 -1.61 -7.11 5.06
CA THR A 49 -2.90 -6.87 4.40
C THR A 49 -2.68 -6.46 2.95
N THR A 50 -3.40 -7.11 2.05
CA THR A 50 -3.40 -6.78 0.62
C THR A 50 -4.59 -5.88 0.31
N TRP A 51 -4.32 -4.75 -0.33
CA TRP A 51 -5.27 -3.70 -0.68
C TRP A 51 -5.27 -3.47 -2.19
N ALA A 52 -6.46 -3.29 -2.77
CA ALA A 52 -6.64 -2.68 -4.08
C ALA A 52 -6.93 -1.19 -3.88
N LEU A 53 -5.97 -0.34 -4.23
CA LEU A 53 -6.09 1.10 -4.16
C LEU A 53 -6.65 1.66 -5.47
N HIS A 54 -7.54 2.62 -5.33
CA HIS A 54 -8.18 3.34 -6.43
C HIS A 54 -8.37 4.82 -6.08
N GLU A 55 -8.72 5.62 -7.08
CA GLU A 55 -9.00 7.05 -6.92
C GLU A 55 -10.01 7.29 -5.79
N GLY A 56 -9.62 8.10 -4.81
CA GLY A 56 -10.52 8.54 -3.76
C GLY A 56 -11.44 9.65 -4.28
N ARG A 57 -12.73 9.60 -3.93
CA ARG A 57 -13.68 10.67 -4.27
C ARG A 57 -13.71 11.72 -3.16
N PRO A 58 -13.27 12.98 -3.40
CA PRO A 58 -13.42 14.04 -2.41
C PRO A 58 -14.90 14.27 -2.11
N THR A 59 -15.25 14.32 -0.82
CA THR A 59 -16.61 14.70 -0.40
C THR A 59 -16.72 16.23 -0.45
N GLY A 60 -17.07 16.82 -1.60
CA GLY A 60 -17.57 18.20 -1.57
C GLY A 60 -17.30 19.14 -2.74
N THR A 61 -16.52 18.78 -3.75
CA THR A 61 -16.32 19.67 -4.92
C THR A 61 -16.06 18.85 -6.18
N GLU A 62 -16.89 19.08 -7.18
CA GLU A 62 -16.76 18.53 -8.54
C GLU A 62 -15.40 18.94 -9.13
N SER A 63 -14.70 17.96 -9.71
CA SER A 63 -13.56 18.15 -10.64
C SER A 63 -12.21 18.58 -10.04
N ALA A 64 -11.78 18.01 -8.92
CA ALA A 64 -10.34 17.90 -8.67
C ALA A 64 -9.83 16.68 -9.44
N GLN A 65 -9.11 16.92 -10.53
CA GLN A 65 -8.40 15.88 -11.29
C GLN A 65 -7.50 15.13 -10.30
N SER A 66 -7.87 13.93 -9.86
CA SER A 66 -6.94 13.16 -9.03
C SER A 66 -5.78 12.69 -9.92
N GLY A 67 -4.57 12.68 -9.37
CA GLY A 67 -3.42 12.14 -10.08
C GLY A 67 -3.41 10.61 -10.12
N PHE A 68 -4.47 9.94 -9.67
CA PHE A 68 -4.53 8.48 -9.55
C PHE A 68 -5.22 7.88 -10.78
N VAL A 69 -4.45 7.54 -11.82
CA VAL A 69 -4.99 6.96 -13.06
C VAL A 69 -4.66 5.48 -13.16
N GLY A 70 -5.56 4.63 -12.67
CA GLY A 70 -5.42 3.17 -12.77
C GLY A 70 -5.79 2.48 -11.46
N THR A 71 -5.16 1.34 -11.21
CA THR A 71 -5.28 0.59 -9.95
C THR A 71 -3.89 0.28 -9.42
N ALA A 72 -3.75 0.34 -8.09
CA ALA A 72 -2.54 -0.11 -7.42
C ALA A 72 -2.86 -1.25 -6.47
N THR A 73 -1.97 -2.23 -6.38
CA THR A 73 -2.03 -3.26 -5.36
C THR A 73 -0.99 -2.95 -4.30
N LEU A 74 -1.42 -2.70 -3.07
CA LEU A 74 -0.55 -2.47 -1.93
C LEU A 74 -0.60 -3.71 -1.03
N VAL A 75 0.56 -4.24 -0.67
CA VAL A 75 0.69 -5.21 0.43
C VAL A 75 1.44 -4.50 1.54
N GLU A 76 0.79 -4.30 2.68
CA GLU A 76 1.35 -3.59 3.83
C GLU A 76 1.48 -4.56 5.00
N GLY A 77 2.66 -4.61 5.60
CA GLY A 77 2.99 -5.36 6.82
C GLY A 77 3.50 -4.43 7.94
N PRO A 78 3.87 -4.99 9.10
CA PRO A 78 4.39 -4.20 10.21
C PRO A 78 5.75 -3.55 9.94
N ASP A 79 6.59 -4.20 9.12
CA ASP A 79 7.98 -3.79 8.89
C ASP A 79 8.28 -3.51 7.40
N ASP A 80 7.31 -3.72 6.51
CA ASP A 80 7.48 -3.62 5.07
C ASP A 80 6.20 -3.21 4.33
N ALA A 81 6.36 -2.65 3.14
CA ALA A 81 5.27 -2.49 2.19
C ALA A 81 5.75 -2.76 0.77
N SER A 82 4.87 -3.30 -0.08
CA SER A 82 5.13 -3.41 -1.51
C SER A 82 3.93 -2.89 -2.31
N LEU A 83 4.20 -1.99 -3.25
CA LEU A 83 3.21 -1.40 -4.14
C LEU A 83 3.48 -1.86 -5.57
N THR A 84 2.45 -2.37 -6.23
CA THR A 84 2.47 -2.60 -7.68
C THR A 84 1.43 -1.69 -8.31
N TYR A 85 1.87 -0.76 -9.13
CA TYR A 85 1.01 0.12 -9.92
C TYR A 85 1.03 -0.31 -11.37
N ALA A 86 -0.14 -0.54 -11.95
CA ALA A 86 -0.28 -0.87 -13.35
C ALA A 86 -1.24 0.11 -14.03
N ASN A 87 -0.77 0.73 -15.11
CA ASN A 87 -1.63 1.54 -15.97
C ASN A 87 -1.68 0.90 -17.35
N SER A 88 -2.83 0.30 -17.67
CA SER A 88 -3.07 -0.37 -18.94
C SER A 88 -3.26 0.58 -20.13
N GLU A 89 -3.61 1.84 -19.88
CA GLU A 89 -3.83 2.84 -20.93
C GLU A 89 -2.51 3.24 -21.60
N VAL A 90 -1.45 3.34 -20.80
CA VAL A 90 -0.09 3.68 -21.26
C VAL A 90 0.87 2.48 -21.24
N GLY A 91 0.41 1.31 -20.79
CA GLY A 91 1.13 0.05 -20.90
C GLY A 91 2.38 -0.05 -20.01
N PHE A 92 2.39 0.62 -18.85
CA PHE A 92 3.52 0.55 -17.91
C PHE A 92 3.14 -0.10 -16.58
N THR A 93 4.15 -0.66 -15.91
CA THR A 93 4.04 -1.22 -14.56
C THR A 93 5.21 -0.74 -13.73
N ILE A 94 4.92 -0.29 -12.51
CA ILE A 94 5.90 0.13 -11.51
C ILE A 94 5.74 -0.80 -10.31
N GLY A 95 6.85 -1.38 -9.86
CA GLY A 95 6.93 -2.10 -8.60
C GLY A 95 7.76 -1.32 -7.61
N GLU A 96 7.34 -1.27 -6.36
CA GLU A 96 8.08 -0.62 -5.29
C GLU A 96 8.02 -1.51 -4.04
N VAL A 97 9.17 -1.70 -3.39
CA VAL A 97 9.28 -2.49 -2.16
C VAL A 97 10.04 -1.67 -1.13
N CYS A 98 9.43 -1.44 0.02
CA CYS A 98 9.95 -0.64 1.11
C CYS A 98 10.16 -1.48 2.37
N THR A 99 11.21 -1.16 3.10
CA THR A 99 11.46 -1.65 4.47
C THR A 99 11.42 -0.49 5.44
N PHE A 100 10.83 -0.71 6.62
CA PHE A 100 10.62 0.33 7.63
C PHE A 100 11.70 0.27 8.72
N SER A 101 12.26 1.42 9.06
CA SER A 101 13.20 1.57 10.18
C SER A 101 13.10 2.98 10.74
N ASP A 102 12.88 3.11 12.05
CA ASP A 102 12.95 4.40 12.78
C ASP A 102 12.08 5.52 12.18
N GLY A 103 10.91 5.19 11.62
CA GLY A 103 10.00 6.15 10.97
C GLY A 103 10.39 6.55 9.55
N TRP A 104 11.38 5.87 8.97
CA TRP A 104 11.79 5.99 7.58
C TRP A 104 11.48 4.72 6.81
N ALA A 105 11.19 4.89 5.52
CA ALA A 105 11.06 3.81 4.56
C ALA A 105 12.21 3.86 3.57
N VAL A 106 12.90 2.73 3.39
CA VAL A 106 13.92 2.54 2.35
C VAL A 106 13.28 1.71 1.24
N CYS A 107 12.97 2.37 0.14
CA CYS A 107 12.21 1.85 -0.97
C CYS A 107 13.09 1.56 -2.17
N THR A 108 12.90 0.39 -2.79
CA THR A 108 13.49 0.02 -4.07
C THR A 108 12.38 0.05 -5.13
N ILE A 109 12.52 0.96 -6.07
CA ILE A 109 11.58 1.20 -7.17
C ILE A 109 12.12 0.51 -8.41
N VAL A 110 11.28 -0.28 -9.08
CA VAL A 110 11.57 -0.97 -10.33
C VAL A 110 10.55 -0.53 -11.37
N ALA A 111 11.02 0.10 -12.44
CA ALA A 111 10.19 0.58 -13.54
C ALA A 111 10.96 0.47 -14.85
N ALA A 112 10.34 -0.12 -15.89
CA ALA A 112 10.90 -0.20 -17.24
C ALA A 112 12.40 -0.58 -17.28
N GLU A 113 12.77 -1.67 -16.58
CA GLU A 113 14.15 -2.19 -16.48
C GLU A 113 15.15 -1.33 -15.68
N SER A 114 14.71 -0.21 -15.12
CA SER A 114 15.50 0.59 -14.18
C SER A 114 15.20 0.20 -12.73
N THR A 115 16.20 0.32 -11.87
CA THR A 115 16.06 0.15 -10.42
C THR A 115 16.67 1.33 -9.70
N GLN A 116 15.93 1.93 -8.77
CA GLN A 116 16.39 3.05 -7.96
C GLN A 116 16.04 2.82 -6.49
N VAL A 117 16.97 3.19 -5.59
CA VAL A 117 16.72 3.18 -4.15
C VAL A 117 16.45 4.61 -3.70
N GLN A 118 15.38 4.79 -2.94
CA GLN A 118 14.98 6.05 -2.33
C GLN A 118 14.71 5.84 -0.84
N THR A 119 15.00 6.87 -0.04
CA THR A 119 14.63 6.90 1.37
C THR A 119 13.65 8.04 1.58
N GLU A 120 12.52 7.75 2.21
CA GLU A 120 11.48 8.73 2.51
C GLU A 120 10.94 8.60 3.93
N ALA A 121 10.33 9.67 4.44
CA ALA A 121 9.69 9.65 5.74
C ALA A 121 8.36 8.90 5.63
N MET A 122 8.04 8.07 6.62
CA MET A 122 6.76 7.37 6.65
C MET A 122 5.64 8.36 6.94
N VAL A 123 4.84 8.66 5.91
CA VAL A 123 3.64 9.50 6.02
C VAL A 123 2.43 8.65 5.70
N SER A 124 1.59 8.42 6.71
CA SER A 124 0.35 7.66 6.51
C SER A 124 -0.74 8.54 5.90
N VAL A 125 -1.46 7.99 4.93
CA VAL A 125 -2.55 8.64 4.21
C VAL A 125 -3.88 8.06 4.69
N PRO A 126 -4.89 8.89 4.99
CA PRO A 126 -6.21 8.40 5.32
C PRO A 126 -6.85 7.75 4.08
N VAL A 127 -7.15 6.46 4.19
CA VAL A 127 -7.81 5.67 3.15
C VAL A 127 -9.25 5.38 3.55
N GLN A 128 -10.16 5.66 2.62
CA GLN A 128 -11.56 5.26 2.78
C GLN A 128 -11.67 3.79 2.42
N VAL A 129 -11.97 2.95 3.41
CA VAL A 129 -12.15 1.52 3.19
C VAL A 129 -13.56 1.29 2.69
N SER A 130 -13.72 0.76 1.48
CA SER A 130 -15.01 0.19 1.10
C SER A 130 -15.18 -1.08 1.90
N THR A 131 -16.20 -1.13 2.77
CA THR A 131 -16.56 -2.40 3.37
C THR A 131 -16.96 -3.33 2.24
N PRO A 132 -16.32 -4.51 2.08
CA PRO A 132 -16.82 -5.50 1.16
C PRO A 132 -18.27 -5.76 1.58
N THR A 133 -19.22 -5.47 0.69
CA THR A 133 -20.57 -5.98 0.89
C THR A 133 -20.38 -7.48 0.85
N LEU A 134 -20.46 -8.14 2.01
CA LEU A 134 -20.51 -9.60 2.08
C LEU A 134 -21.77 -10.00 1.33
N THR A 135 -21.66 -10.16 0.01
CA THR A 135 -22.66 -10.87 -0.78
C THR A 135 -22.66 -12.26 -0.18
N PRO A 136 -23.75 -12.70 0.46
CA PRO A 136 -23.79 -14.01 1.09
C PRO A 136 -23.40 -15.03 0.03
N SER A 137 -22.25 -15.67 0.22
CA SER A 137 -21.79 -16.75 -0.64
C SER A 137 -22.86 -17.82 -0.55
N GLY A 138 -23.71 -17.91 -1.58
CA GLY A 138 -24.65 -19.00 -1.72
C GLY A 138 -23.89 -20.34 -1.64
N PRO A 139 -24.50 -21.40 -1.10
CA PRO A 139 -23.83 -22.69 -0.95
C PRO A 139 -23.26 -23.13 -2.30
N SER A 140 -21.94 -23.25 -2.38
CA SER A 140 -21.29 -23.84 -3.55
C SER A 140 -21.75 -25.29 -3.70
N PRO A 141 -22.16 -25.74 -4.90
CA PRO A 141 -22.44 -27.15 -5.12
C PRO A 141 -21.17 -28.00 -4.92
N PRO A 142 -21.29 -29.26 -4.47
CA PRO A 142 -20.14 -30.14 -4.30
C PRO A 142 -19.58 -30.52 -5.67
N ASN A 143 -18.48 -29.88 -6.07
CA ASN A 143 -17.70 -30.33 -7.22
C ASN A 143 -16.80 -31.50 -6.78
N SER A 144 -17.24 -32.72 -7.04
CA SER A 144 -16.38 -33.91 -7.09
C SER A 144 -15.50 -33.83 -8.33
N ALA A 145 -14.28 -33.31 -8.19
CA ALA A 145 -13.23 -33.44 -9.20
C ALA A 145 -12.18 -34.44 -8.72
N THR A 146 -12.25 -35.65 -9.26
CA THR A 146 -11.23 -36.69 -9.13
C THR A 146 -9.99 -36.24 -9.92
N HIS A 147 -8.96 -35.73 -9.23
CA HIS A 147 -7.65 -35.51 -9.84
C HIS A 147 -6.79 -36.76 -9.71
N THR A 148 -6.55 -37.41 -10.84
CA THR A 148 -5.51 -38.43 -11.03
C THR A 148 -4.14 -37.74 -11.06
N THR A 149 -3.37 -37.82 -9.99
CA THR A 149 -1.96 -37.41 -9.97
C THR A 149 -1.10 -38.52 -10.57
N SER A 150 -0.67 -38.32 -11.83
CA SER A 150 0.48 -39.01 -12.40
C SER A 150 1.75 -38.42 -11.79
N ALA A 151 2.55 -39.26 -11.13
CA ALA A 151 3.88 -38.93 -10.69
C ALA A 151 4.84 -38.87 -11.89
N LEU A 152 5.56 -37.76 -12.05
CA LEU A 152 6.80 -37.73 -12.82
C LEU A 152 7.89 -37.05 -11.99
N LEU A 153 8.92 -37.84 -11.72
CA LEU A 153 10.19 -37.48 -11.12
C LEU A 153 10.89 -36.43 -11.96
N SER A 154 11.48 -35.42 -11.32
CA SER A 154 12.71 -34.80 -11.79
C SER A 154 13.48 -34.25 -10.58
N SER A 155 14.51 -35.02 -10.22
CA SER A 155 15.52 -34.71 -9.23
C SER A 155 16.49 -33.69 -9.82
N ALA A 156 16.61 -32.51 -9.22
CA ALA A 156 17.74 -31.61 -9.44
C ALA A 156 18.21 -31.07 -8.08
N SER A 157 19.22 -31.73 -7.55
CA SER A 157 20.01 -31.29 -6.39
C SER A 157 20.87 -30.10 -6.80
N GLY A 158 20.49 -28.91 -6.35
CA GLY A 158 21.29 -27.68 -6.45
C GLY A 158 21.85 -27.32 -5.09
N GLU A 159 23.12 -27.62 -4.90
CA GLU A 159 23.95 -27.37 -3.72
C GLU A 159 24.30 -25.87 -3.65
N PHE A 160 23.76 -25.14 -2.66
CA PHE A 160 24.19 -23.77 -2.38
C PHE A 160 25.22 -23.78 -1.25
N GLY A 161 26.47 -23.52 -1.64
CA GLY A 161 27.61 -23.41 -0.72
C GLY A 161 27.58 -22.15 0.16
N PRO A 162 28.41 -22.12 1.23
CA PRO A 162 28.45 -21.03 2.18
C PRO A 162 29.31 -19.87 1.67
N SER A 163 28.73 -18.68 1.52
CA SER A 163 29.48 -17.47 1.20
C SER A 163 30.05 -16.82 2.46
N THR A 164 31.37 -16.89 2.47
CA THR A 164 32.42 -16.29 3.32
C THR A 164 32.09 -14.94 3.97
N SER A 165 32.26 -14.91 5.29
CA SER A 165 32.39 -13.72 6.13
C SER A 165 33.63 -12.92 5.74
N SER A 166 33.48 -11.60 5.53
CA SER A 166 34.61 -10.68 5.35
C SER A 166 34.51 -9.55 6.37
N ASN A 167 35.48 -9.54 7.29
CA ASN A 167 35.80 -8.46 8.22
C ASN A 167 36.22 -7.20 7.46
N ILE A 168 35.67 -6.04 7.84
CA ILE A 168 36.24 -4.72 7.50
C ILE A 168 36.30 -3.89 8.80
N PRO A 169 37.39 -3.13 9.05
CA PRO A 169 37.75 -2.63 10.37
C PRO A 169 37.02 -1.35 10.77
N ALA A 170 36.89 -1.16 12.09
CA ALA A 170 36.52 0.10 12.70
C ALA A 170 37.68 1.11 12.66
N ALA A 171 37.39 2.37 12.29
CA ALA A 171 38.19 3.53 12.71
C ALA A 171 37.35 4.82 12.70
N SER A 172 37.53 5.57 13.79
CA SER A 172 36.78 6.74 14.26
C SER A 172 37.23 8.05 13.62
N THR A 173 36.36 9.07 13.53
CA THR A 173 36.44 10.37 14.25
C THR A 173 35.74 11.55 13.54
N SER A 174 35.18 12.38 14.41
CA SER A 174 34.58 13.72 14.31
C SER A 174 34.94 14.66 13.14
N SER A 175 33.94 15.40 12.67
CA SER A 175 34.02 16.87 12.52
C SER A 175 32.64 17.53 12.46
N ALA A 176 32.42 18.49 13.35
CA ALA A 176 31.30 19.40 13.34
C ALA A 176 31.29 20.28 12.09
N ARG A 177 30.12 20.45 11.45
CA ARG A 177 29.83 21.64 10.64
C ARG A 177 28.44 22.17 10.96
N ARG A 178 28.44 23.39 11.50
CA ARG A 178 27.30 24.29 11.56
C ARG A 178 26.81 24.62 10.15
N GLY A 179 25.49 24.65 9.99
CA GLY A 179 24.77 25.63 9.19
C GLY A 179 24.65 25.35 7.69
N LYS A 180 23.42 25.03 7.25
CA LYS A 180 22.49 26.01 6.67
C LYS A 180 21.26 25.26 6.14
N THR A 181 20.10 25.62 6.69
CA THR A 181 18.79 25.42 6.08
C THR A 181 18.80 25.91 4.64
N PHE A 182 18.60 25.03 3.66
CA PHE A 182 18.15 25.38 2.31
C PHE A 182 17.32 24.24 1.73
N THR A 183 16.00 24.38 1.88
CA THR A 183 14.96 24.15 0.86
C THR A 183 15.20 23.03 -0.17
N ASN A 184 14.84 21.79 0.18
CA ASN A 184 14.73 20.65 -0.75
C ASN A 184 13.29 20.45 -1.28
N TYR A 185 12.65 21.51 -1.77
CA TYR A 185 11.33 21.41 -2.41
C TYR A 185 11.37 21.42 -3.94
N PHE A 186 12.54 21.61 -4.57
CA PHE A 186 12.61 21.87 -6.02
C PHE A 186 12.99 20.66 -6.89
N MET A 187 13.43 19.53 -6.31
CA MET A 187 13.82 18.34 -7.08
C MET A 187 12.70 17.32 -7.29
N LEU A 188 11.69 17.24 -6.41
CA LEU A 188 10.51 16.38 -6.65
C LEU A 188 9.64 16.87 -7.82
N SER A 189 9.66 18.18 -8.10
CA SER A 189 8.91 18.79 -9.21
C SER A 189 9.46 18.43 -10.60
N ALA A 190 10.75 18.11 -10.72
CA ALA A 190 11.36 17.80 -12.01
C ALA A 190 11.10 16.35 -12.46
N PHE A 191 10.99 15.41 -11.51
CA PHE A 191 10.72 14.00 -11.81
C PHE A 191 9.26 13.74 -12.16
N LEU A 192 8.31 14.46 -11.54
CA LEU A 192 6.90 14.38 -11.93
C LEU A 192 6.66 14.95 -13.35
N LEU A 193 7.44 15.96 -13.76
CA LEU A 193 7.36 16.53 -15.12
C LEU A 193 8.02 15.65 -16.18
N LEU A 194 9.07 14.89 -15.85
CA LEU A 194 9.71 13.99 -16.80
C LEU A 194 8.88 12.73 -17.08
N ALA A 195 8.10 12.26 -16.10
CA ALA A 195 7.18 11.14 -16.28
C ALA A 195 5.91 11.49 -17.09
N ILE A 196 5.59 12.78 -17.28
CA ILE A 196 4.44 13.25 -18.07
C ILE A 196 4.82 13.52 -19.54
N LEU A 197 6.13 13.54 -19.88
CA LEU A 197 6.64 13.93 -21.20
C LEU A 197 7.23 12.77 -22.04
N ILE A 198 7.04 11.53 -21.61
CA ILE A 198 7.38 10.30 -22.36
C ILE A 198 6.09 9.54 -22.62
#